data_AF-A0AA36N2Z8-F1
#
_entry.id   AF-A0AA36N2Z8-F1
#
_cell.length_a   1.000
_cell.length_b   1.000
_cell.length_c   1.000
_cell.angle_alpha   90.00
_cell.angle_beta   90.00
_cell.angle_gamma   90.00
#
_symmetry.space_group_name_H-M   'P 1'
#
loop_
_entity.id
_entity.type
_entity.pdbx_description
1 polymer ?
#
loop_
_entity_poly.entity_id
_entity_poly.type
_entity_poly.pdbx_seq_one_letter_code
_entity_poly.pdbx_strand_id
1 'polypeptide(L)'
;MANDALALGNWRLAAELFSKEIAQCRDALSAGKANVSGLCSGLCGRSAALAEMGRQRGKLAAQPEVLKAALADARAAVALAKRVGNDGEPLLKAIRALRSALVAAGEAPREAEDAARQAADSGAFSPTVLQQLQQLSQGIVSTAELCAEMDAAADDGWSPGTFRWPPRMSLPTLPPGRPSAASVSDKGWGPYLRQRGGEDMVESARSNAIMLDALSFPLSLAWLLQQESLVRCEGSGELHVVVLGATSKAEVRVLQESDYWGELTQLQQVQLHFVGPEISSSKGRAEVHAVQPPCAKQFFQRREDLLPENALCVVFNGGFGNFVASGRDELLWSWMPDLLFLADRGYFCVFYCANDYADLRGEVAVHKALIGSQFALAPRENPFAMATVYSGEDNSGEWFSGNSSMYAVKGCQTAARPDAVSEKTDFADVSVRRRLAASVLELARAEAKALVQAPLPVVLHTSVKPADVVHACAEPEWSMKTTEEGFRFEAPMPQADASKADVNISDTEIAVAASGQGCLTVAWPSPVDSATASASYSKRSGKLVVKANRQTG
;
A
#
# COMPACT_ATOMS: atom_id res chain seq x y z
N MET A 1 -7.96 12.30 34.35
CA MET A 1 -6.75 11.58 34.79
C MET A 1 -6.66 10.16 34.24
N ALA A 2 -7.56 9.23 34.60
CA ALA A 2 -7.47 7.83 34.12
C ALA A 2 -7.57 7.73 32.59
N ASN A 3 -8.56 8.40 31.99
CA ASN A 3 -8.71 8.48 30.53
C ASN A 3 -7.53 9.18 29.84
N ASP A 4 -6.90 10.17 30.48
CA ASP A 4 -5.73 10.87 29.91
C ASP A 4 -4.50 9.95 29.90
N ALA A 5 -4.29 9.19 30.99
CA ALA A 5 -3.24 8.18 31.04
C ALA A 5 -3.45 7.07 30.01
N LEU A 6 -4.71 6.68 29.78
CA LEU A 6 -5.09 5.76 28.71
C LEU A 6 -4.77 6.38 27.34
N ALA A 7 -5.19 7.61 27.06
CA ALA A 7 -4.91 8.28 25.77
C ALA A 7 -3.41 8.47 25.49
N LEU A 8 -2.58 8.63 26.52
CA LEU A 8 -1.12 8.76 26.41
C LEU A 8 -0.37 7.43 26.34
N GLY A 9 -1.07 6.30 26.34
CA GLY A 9 -0.46 4.97 26.30
C GLY A 9 0.22 4.52 27.60
N ASN A 10 -0.06 5.20 28.72
CA ASN A 10 0.44 4.78 30.03
C ASN A 10 -0.55 3.81 30.70
N TRP A 11 -0.65 2.61 30.13
CA TRP A 11 -1.65 1.60 30.46
C TRP A 11 -1.61 1.15 31.91
N ARG A 12 -0.41 1.03 32.49
CA ARG A 12 -0.24 0.68 33.91
C ARG A 12 -0.83 1.75 34.82
N LEU A 13 -0.48 3.02 34.58
CA LEU A 13 -1.03 4.13 35.35
C LEU A 13 -2.55 4.23 35.15
N ALA A 14 -3.05 4.04 33.92
CA ALA A 14 -4.47 4.01 33.64
C ALA A 14 -5.19 2.90 34.44
N ALA A 15 -4.67 1.67 34.45
CA ALA A 15 -5.24 0.56 35.21
C ALA A 15 -5.23 0.80 36.73
N GLU A 16 -4.18 1.42 37.26
CA GLU A 16 -4.09 1.82 38.67
C GLU A 16 -5.12 2.92 39.02
N LEU A 17 -5.27 3.92 38.16
CA LEU A 17 -6.25 5.00 38.36
C LEU A 17 -7.69 4.49 38.27
N PHE A 18 -8.01 3.66 37.28
CA PHE A 18 -9.34 3.03 37.19
C PHE A 18 -9.60 2.08 38.37
N SER A 19 -8.60 1.38 38.89
CA SER A 19 -8.77 0.56 40.10
C SER A 19 -9.18 1.39 41.32
N LYS A 20 -8.61 2.60 41.48
CA LYS A 20 -9.00 3.54 42.54
C LYS A 20 -10.44 4.05 42.33
N GLU A 21 -10.80 4.37 41.09
CA GLU A 21 -12.16 4.81 40.74
C GLU A 21 -13.20 3.71 41.00
N ILE A 22 -12.90 2.46 40.63
CA ILE A 22 -13.74 1.28 40.90
C ILE A 22 -13.94 1.11 42.41
N ALA A 23 -12.88 1.24 43.23
CA ALA A 23 -12.98 1.14 44.68
C ALA A 23 -13.88 2.24 45.26
N GLN A 24 -13.67 3.49 44.85
CA GLN A 24 -14.52 4.62 45.28
C GLN A 24 -15.99 4.43 44.90
N CYS A 25 -16.27 3.92 43.69
CA CYS A 25 -17.64 3.66 43.26
C CYS A 25 -18.28 2.52 44.05
N ARG A 26 -17.53 1.46 44.40
CA ARG A 26 -18.01 0.38 45.25
C ARG A 26 -18.34 0.87 46.67
N ASP A 27 -17.46 1.69 47.24
CA ASP A 27 -17.69 2.28 48.55
C ASP A 27 -18.94 3.17 48.54
N ALA A 28 -19.12 3.98 47.48
CA ALA A 28 -20.32 4.80 47.31
C ALA A 28 -21.60 3.96 47.20
N LEU A 29 -21.58 2.86 46.44
CA LEU A 29 -22.70 1.93 46.34
C LEU A 29 -23.02 1.26 47.67
N SER A 30 -22.00 0.85 48.43
CA SER A 30 -22.19 0.28 49.78
C SER A 30 -22.80 1.28 50.76
N ALA A 31 -22.53 2.57 50.56
CA ALA A 31 -23.11 3.68 51.33
C ALA A 31 -24.49 4.12 50.82
N GLY A 32 -25.12 3.36 49.90
CA GLY A 32 -26.45 3.66 49.35
C GLY A 32 -26.47 4.78 48.31
N LYS A 33 -25.32 5.26 47.83
CA LYS A 33 -25.23 6.24 46.73
C LYS A 33 -25.19 5.49 45.40
N ALA A 34 -26.17 5.71 44.54
CA ALA A 34 -26.20 5.09 43.22
C ALA A 34 -25.14 5.73 42.29
N ASN A 35 -24.01 5.06 42.08
CA ASN A 35 -23.04 5.40 41.02
C ASN A 35 -22.70 4.17 40.17
N VAL A 36 -23.74 3.51 39.68
CA VAL A 36 -23.58 2.28 38.87
C VAL A 36 -22.94 2.59 37.51
N SER A 37 -23.25 3.76 36.93
CA SER A 37 -22.65 4.22 35.67
C SER A 37 -21.14 4.47 35.81
N GLY A 38 -20.71 5.14 36.90
CA GLY A 38 -19.29 5.33 37.20
C GLY A 38 -18.54 4.02 37.39
N LEU A 39 -19.13 3.06 38.11
CA LEU A 39 -18.55 1.72 38.27
C LEU A 39 -18.42 0.99 36.93
N CYS A 40 -19.44 1.06 36.07
CA CYS A 40 -19.40 0.49 34.73
C CYS A 40 -18.29 1.12 33.87
N SER A 41 -18.19 2.44 33.87
CA SER A 41 -17.15 3.17 33.14
C SER A 41 -15.75 2.82 33.63
N GLY A 42 -15.55 2.73 34.95
CA GLY A 42 -14.28 2.34 35.56
C GLY A 42 -13.86 0.91 35.17
N LEU A 43 -14.79 -0.04 35.19
CA LEU A 43 -14.55 -1.42 34.75
C LEU A 43 -14.18 -1.50 33.25
N CYS A 44 -14.90 -0.77 32.39
CA CYS A 44 -14.58 -0.70 30.96
C CYS A 44 -13.18 -0.12 30.73
N GLY A 45 -12.85 0.97 31.42
CA GLY A 45 -11.55 1.64 31.31
C GLY A 45 -10.40 0.77 31.79
N ARG A 46 -10.57 0.07 32.92
CA ARG A 46 -9.55 -0.86 33.42
C ARG A 46 -9.38 -2.06 32.50
N SER A 47 -10.48 -2.64 32.01
CA SER A 47 -10.43 -3.72 31.03
C SER A 47 -9.64 -3.32 29.79
N ALA A 48 -9.88 -2.14 29.23
CA ALA A 48 -9.16 -1.65 28.05
C ALA A 48 -7.65 -1.51 28.32
N ALA A 49 -7.27 -0.93 29.46
CA ALA A 49 -5.87 -0.80 29.84
C ALA A 49 -5.18 -2.17 30.02
N LEU A 50 -5.84 -3.13 30.67
CA LEU A 50 -5.31 -4.48 30.89
C LEU A 50 -5.22 -5.28 29.59
N ALA A 51 -6.22 -5.17 28.71
CA ALA A 51 -6.19 -5.81 27.39
C ALA A 51 -5.00 -5.31 26.57
N GLU A 52 -4.73 -4.00 26.60
CA GLU A 52 -3.58 -3.42 25.90
C GLU A 52 -2.23 -3.85 26.50
N MET A 53 -2.13 -3.89 27.84
CA MET A 53 -0.96 -4.46 28.52
C MET A 53 -0.72 -5.92 28.12
N GLY A 54 -1.77 -6.70 27.90
CA GLY A 54 -1.67 -8.08 27.43
C GLY A 54 -1.33 -8.22 25.94
N ARG A 55 -1.68 -7.23 25.10
CA ARG A 55 -1.47 -7.23 23.64
C ARG A 55 -0.05 -6.93 23.20
N GLN A 56 0.77 -6.23 23.99
CA GLN A 56 2.14 -5.86 23.60
C GLN A 56 3.05 -7.09 23.43
N ARG A 57 2.95 -7.72 22.25
CA ARG A 57 3.72 -8.86 21.78
C ARG A 57 5.22 -8.52 21.84
N GLY A 58 6.01 -9.44 22.40
CA GLY A 58 7.46 -9.44 22.26
C GLY A 58 8.29 -8.71 23.33
N LYS A 59 7.70 -7.86 24.19
CA LYS A 59 8.46 -7.23 25.31
C LYS A 59 8.18 -7.83 26.68
N LEU A 60 7.02 -8.43 26.85
CA LEU A 60 6.65 -9.21 28.02
C LEU A 60 5.96 -10.46 27.48
N ALA A 61 6.29 -11.63 28.03
CA ALA A 61 5.43 -12.79 27.83
C ALA A 61 4.01 -12.34 28.17
N ALA A 62 3.04 -12.56 27.27
CA ALA A 62 1.64 -12.33 27.58
C ALA A 62 1.40 -12.87 28.98
N GLN A 63 0.82 -12.06 29.87
CA GLN A 63 0.48 -12.53 31.21
C GLN A 63 -0.96 -13.00 31.14
N PRO A 64 -1.24 -14.32 31.00
CA PRO A 64 -2.61 -14.86 30.99
C PRO A 64 -3.48 -14.27 32.11
N GLU A 65 -2.90 -13.99 33.27
CA GLU A 65 -3.60 -13.41 34.41
C GLU A 65 -4.05 -11.95 34.17
N VAL A 66 -3.30 -11.15 33.40
CA VAL A 66 -3.68 -9.77 33.02
C VAL A 66 -4.86 -9.80 32.06
N LEU A 67 -4.82 -10.66 31.04
CA LEU A 67 -5.92 -10.83 30.08
C LEU A 67 -7.17 -11.42 30.74
N LYS A 68 -6.99 -12.35 31.68
CA LYS A 68 -8.08 -12.90 32.50
C LYS A 68 -8.73 -11.82 33.39
N ALA A 69 -7.94 -10.91 33.95
CA ALA A 69 -8.45 -9.77 34.70
C ALA A 69 -9.21 -8.78 33.79
N ALA A 70 -8.71 -8.51 32.58
CA ALA A 70 -9.42 -7.70 31.58
C ALA A 70 -10.79 -8.30 31.24
N LEU A 71 -10.85 -9.60 30.94
CA LEU A 71 -12.08 -10.31 30.65
C LEU A 71 -13.07 -10.28 31.82
N ALA A 72 -12.59 -10.48 33.05
CA ALA A 72 -13.42 -10.43 34.25
C ALA A 72 -14.07 -9.03 34.42
N ASP A 73 -13.31 -7.97 34.19
CA ASP A 73 -13.80 -6.60 34.28
C ASP A 73 -14.81 -6.27 33.19
N ALA A 74 -14.55 -6.67 31.94
CA ALA A 74 -15.48 -6.46 30.84
C ALA A 74 -16.81 -7.18 31.04
N ARG A 75 -16.76 -8.46 31.47
CA ARG A 75 -17.97 -9.23 31.80
C ARG A 75 -18.77 -8.59 32.92
N ALA A 76 -18.08 -8.12 33.97
CA ALA A 76 -18.70 -7.40 35.08
C ALA A 76 -19.35 -6.09 34.60
N ALA A 77 -18.70 -5.34 33.71
CA ALA A 77 -19.24 -4.13 33.12
C ALA A 77 -20.53 -4.40 32.31
N VAL A 78 -20.55 -5.44 31.46
CA VAL A 78 -21.75 -5.81 30.67
C VAL A 78 -22.90 -6.20 31.60
N ALA A 79 -22.63 -7.04 32.61
CA ALA A 79 -23.64 -7.45 33.58
C ALA A 79 -24.21 -6.26 34.37
N LEU A 80 -23.37 -5.28 34.70
CA LEU A 80 -23.76 -4.08 35.40
C LEU A 80 -24.58 -3.13 34.52
N ALA A 81 -24.12 -2.88 33.28
CA ALA A 81 -24.79 -2.00 32.33
C ALA A 81 -26.21 -2.48 31.98
N LYS A 82 -26.42 -3.81 31.87
CA LYS A 82 -27.75 -4.41 31.69
C LYS A 82 -28.74 -4.04 32.80
N ARG A 83 -28.27 -3.68 34.00
CA ARG A 83 -29.11 -3.32 35.16
C ARG A 83 -29.44 -1.83 35.26
N VAL A 84 -28.67 -0.96 34.62
CA VAL A 84 -28.79 0.51 34.77
C VAL A 84 -29.93 1.10 33.94
N GLY A 85 -30.31 0.45 32.83
CA GLY A 85 -31.45 0.85 32.01
C GLY A 85 -31.26 2.09 31.13
N ASN A 86 -32.05 2.09 30.04
CA ASN A 86 -32.41 3.08 29.02
C ASN A 86 -31.37 3.91 28.25
N ASP A 87 -30.18 4.24 28.77
CA ASP A 87 -29.27 5.12 28.01
C ASP A 87 -28.53 4.41 26.85
N GLY A 88 -28.47 3.08 26.87
CA GLY A 88 -27.87 2.25 25.81
C GLY A 88 -26.34 2.37 25.66
N GLU A 89 -25.80 3.59 25.76
CA GLU A 89 -24.39 3.94 25.67
C GLU A 89 -23.50 3.20 26.68
N PRO A 90 -23.84 3.11 27.99
CA PRO A 90 -23.04 2.33 28.93
C PRO A 90 -22.95 0.84 28.56
N LEU A 91 -24.04 0.28 28.03
CA LEU A 91 -24.10 -1.12 27.61
C LEU A 91 -23.29 -1.35 26.34
N LEU A 92 -23.41 -0.46 25.36
CA LEU A 92 -22.63 -0.50 24.13
C LEU A 92 -21.12 -0.40 24.43
N LYS A 93 -20.71 0.54 25.29
CA LYS A 93 -19.32 0.69 25.73
C LYS A 93 -18.79 -0.57 26.42
N ALA A 94 -19.59 -1.20 27.29
CA ALA A 94 -19.22 -2.43 27.96
C ALA A 94 -19.08 -3.62 26.99
N ILE A 95 -19.97 -3.74 26.00
CA ILE A 95 -19.89 -4.78 24.97
C ILE A 95 -18.65 -4.59 24.08
N ARG A 96 -18.32 -3.35 23.70
CA ARG A 96 -17.06 -3.04 22.99
C ARG A 96 -15.83 -3.44 23.80
N ALA A 97 -15.81 -3.12 25.09
CA ALA A 97 -14.73 -3.52 26.00
C ALA A 97 -14.58 -5.05 26.09
N LEU A 98 -15.71 -5.78 26.15
CA LEU A 98 -15.72 -7.24 26.15
C LEU A 98 -15.18 -7.83 24.84
N ARG A 99 -15.61 -7.31 23.70
CA ARG A 99 -15.10 -7.72 22.38
C ARG A 99 -13.58 -7.55 22.33
N SER A 100 -13.08 -6.37 22.71
CA SER A 100 -11.64 -6.07 22.70
C SER A 100 -10.84 -7.00 23.61
N ALA A 101 -11.34 -7.28 24.82
CA ALA A 101 -10.68 -8.20 25.76
C ALA A 101 -10.66 -9.65 25.26
N LEU A 102 -11.73 -10.14 24.61
CA LEU A 102 -11.79 -11.47 24.00
C LEU A 102 -10.77 -11.60 22.86
N VAL A 103 -10.72 -10.61 21.97
CA VAL A 103 -9.74 -10.57 20.87
C VAL A 103 -8.31 -10.55 21.40
N ALA A 104 -8.03 -9.72 22.42
CA ALA A 104 -6.71 -9.65 23.06
C ALA A 104 -6.31 -10.98 23.72
N ALA A 105 -7.27 -11.75 24.21
CA ALA A 105 -7.06 -13.09 24.78
C ALA A 105 -6.91 -14.20 23.73
N GLY A 106 -7.09 -13.91 22.45
CA GLY A 106 -7.13 -14.91 21.38
C GLY A 106 -8.42 -15.75 21.38
N GLU A 107 -9.47 -15.30 22.07
CA GLU A 107 -10.78 -15.93 22.11
C GLU A 107 -11.68 -15.38 20.99
N ALA A 108 -12.57 -16.23 20.46
CA ALA A 108 -13.57 -15.78 19.49
C ALA A 108 -14.56 -14.79 20.16
N PRO A 109 -14.93 -13.67 19.51
CA PRO A 109 -15.76 -12.62 20.11
C PRO A 109 -17.25 -12.98 20.29
N ARG A 110 -17.63 -14.26 20.20
CA ARG A 110 -19.02 -14.75 20.21
C ARG A 110 -19.81 -14.28 21.44
N GLU A 111 -19.17 -14.24 22.61
CA GLU A 111 -19.82 -13.77 23.84
C GLU A 111 -20.23 -12.29 23.74
N ALA A 112 -19.40 -11.45 23.11
CA ALA A 112 -19.73 -10.05 22.87
C ALA A 112 -20.81 -9.89 21.79
N GLU A 113 -20.76 -10.68 20.73
CA GLU A 113 -21.76 -10.71 19.65
C GLU A 113 -23.14 -11.13 20.18
N ASP A 114 -23.20 -12.18 21.01
CA ASP A 114 -24.44 -12.64 21.65
C ASP A 114 -24.97 -11.62 22.66
N ALA A 115 -24.08 -10.96 23.41
CA ALA A 115 -24.48 -9.86 24.30
C ALA A 115 -25.07 -8.66 23.51
N ALA A 116 -24.50 -8.34 22.34
CA ALA A 116 -25.00 -7.30 21.45
C ALA A 116 -26.36 -7.67 20.85
N ARG A 117 -26.53 -8.92 20.41
CA ARG A 117 -27.80 -9.45 19.87
C ARG A 117 -28.91 -9.38 20.91
N GLN A 118 -28.66 -9.92 22.10
CA GLN A 118 -29.59 -9.87 23.23
C GLN A 118 -29.96 -8.43 23.61
N ALA A 119 -28.99 -7.51 23.59
CA ALA A 119 -29.25 -6.11 23.85
C ALA A 119 -30.21 -5.55 22.77
N ALA A 120 -29.85 -5.67 21.49
CA ALA A 120 -30.65 -5.17 20.37
C ALA A 120 -32.10 -5.69 20.37
N ASP A 121 -32.31 -6.96 20.74
CA ASP A 121 -33.64 -7.59 20.82
C ASP A 121 -34.48 -7.08 22.01
N SER A 122 -33.84 -6.51 23.04
CA SER A 122 -34.47 -6.26 24.35
C SER A 122 -35.03 -4.86 24.58
N GLY A 123 -34.80 -3.87 23.71
CA GLY A 123 -35.11 -2.48 24.11
C GLY A 123 -35.24 -1.40 23.04
N ALA A 124 -35.91 -0.32 23.46
CA ALA A 124 -36.04 0.94 22.76
C ALA A 124 -34.78 1.81 22.98
N PHE A 125 -33.70 1.50 22.27
CA PHE A 125 -32.53 2.37 22.22
C PHE A 125 -32.71 3.51 21.22
N SER A 126 -31.84 4.51 21.28
CA SER A 126 -31.71 5.45 20.17
C SER A 126 -31.37 4.69 18.88
N PRO A 127 -31.83 5.16 17.70
CA PRO A 127 -31.51 4.51 16.42
C PRO A 127 -30.01 4.28 16.22
N THR A 128 -29.17 5.23 16.67
CA THR A 128 -27.71 5.14 16.60
C THR A 128 -27.16 3.98 17.42
N VAL A 129 -27.58 3.84 18.68
CA VAL A 129 -27.11 2.73 19.55
C VAL A 129 -27.60 1.39 19.02
N LEU A 130 -28.86 1.32 18.55
CA LEU A 130 -29.42 0.10 17.97
C LEU A 130 -28.64 -0.35 16.73
N GLN A 131 -28.31 0.58 15.82
CA GLN A 131 -27.49 0.28 14.64
C GLN A 131 -26.11 -0.27 15.03
N GLN A 132 -25.46 0.34 16.01
CA GLN A 132 -24.13 -0.11 16.47
C GLN A 132 -24.19 -1.48 17.16
N LEU A 133 -25.23 -1.76 17.95
CA LEU A 133 -25.46 -3.10 18.53
C LEU A 133 -25.71 -4.15 17.45
N GLN A 134 -26.47 -3.82 16.41
CA GLN A 134 -26.71 -4.72 15.27
C GLN A 134 -25.42 -5.03 14.51
N GLN A 135 -24.58 -4.02 14.23
CA GLN A 135 -23.26 -4.21 13.61
C GLN A 135 -22.37 -5.14 14.44
N LEU A 136 -22.29 -4.90 15.76
CA LEU A 136 -21.55 -5.75 16.69
C LEU A 136 -22.08 -7.19 16.71
N SER A 137 -23.40 -7.39 16.68
CA SER A 137 -24.03 -8.72 16.70
C SER A 137 -23.79 -9.57 15.45
N GLN A 138 -23.42 -8.91 14.35
CA GLN A 138 -23.10 -9.52 13.06
C GLN A 138 -21.59 -9.74 12.88
N GLY A 139 -20.78 -9.39 13.89
CA GLY A 139 -19.32 -9.45 13.79
C GLY A 139 -18.73 -8.39 12.86
N ILE A 140 -19.54 -7.49 12.30
CA ILE A 140 -19.09 -6.41 11.41
C ILE A 140 -18.29 -5.43 12.26
N VAL A 141 -16.97 -5.44 12.12
CA VAL A 141 -16.12 -4.36 12.64
C VAL A 141 -16.47 -3.12 11.83
N SER A 142 -16.77 -1.99 12.47
CA SER A 142 -16.95 -0.76 11.69
C SER A 142 -15.62 -0.44 11.00
N THR A 143 -15.63 -0.06 9.73
CA THR A 143 -14.40 0.28 8.99
C THR A 143 -13.56 1.31 9.75
N ALA A 144 -14.20 2.26 10.44
CA ALA A 144 -13.53 3.24 11.30
C ALA A 144 -12.82 2.62 12.52
N GLU A 145 -13.41 1.60 13.16
CA GLU A 145 -12.77 0.88 14.28
C GLU A 145 -11.60 0.02 13.77
N LEU A 146 -11.73 -0.63 12.61
CA LEU A 146 -10.64 -1.39 11.99
C LEU A 146 -9.48 -0.48 11.59
N CYS A 147 -9.77 0.65 10.94
CA CYS A 147 -8.77 1.67 10.60
C CYS A 147 -8.09 2.21 11.87
N ALA A 148 -8.83 2.48 12.94
CA ALA A 148 -8.28 2.96 14.22
C ALA A 148 -7.40 1.91 14.92
N GLU A 149 -7.77 0.62 14.87
CA GLU A 149 -6.95 -0.46 15.41
C GLU A 149 -5.67 -0.67 14.59
N MET A 150 -5.78 -0.66 13.25
CA MET A 150 -4.62 -0.68 12.36
C MET A 150 -3.72 0.54 12.58
N ASP A 151 -4.32 1.70 12.83
CA ASP A 151 -3.60 2.94 13.15
C ASP A 151 -2.84 2.85 14.47
N ALA A 152 -3.48 2.33 15.52
CA ALA A 152 -2.86 2.19 16.83
C ALA A 152 -1.75 1.12 16.82
N ALA A 153 -1.97 0.01 16.12
CA ALA A 153 -0.97 -1.04 15.95
C ALA A 153 0.26 -0.53 15.19
N ALA A 154 0.08 0.36 14.21
CA ALA A 154 1.17 0.84 13.38
C ALA A 154 1.94 2.04 13.95
N ASP A 155 1.45 2.68 15.01
CA ASP A 155 2.17 3.77 15.72
C ASP A 155 3.41 3.30 16.51
N ASP A 156 3.64 1.98 16.56
CA ASP A 156 4.83 1.39 17.15
C ASP A 156 6.08 1.54 16.27
N GLY A 157 5.91 1.80 14.96
CA GLY A 157 6.97 1.94 13.96
C GLY A 157 7.50 0.62 13.38
N TRP A 158 6.82 -0.50 13.60
CA TRP A 158 7.17 -1.83 13.09
C TRP A 158 6.51 -2.19 11.76
N SER A 159 5.59 -1.34 11.28
CA SER A 159 4.93 -1.50 9.97
C SER A 159 5.29 -0.42 8.93
N PRO A 160 6.58 -0.07 8.73
CA PRO A 160 6.98 1.00 7.81
C PRO A 160 6.72 0.66 6.33
N GLY A 161 6.74 -0.64 5.97
CA GLY A 161 6.56 -1.11 4.58
C GLY A 161 5.15 -0.93 4.00
N THR A 162 4.18 -0.52 4.84
CA THR A 162 2.78 -0.28 4.44
C THR A 162 2.21 0.99 5.07
N PHE A 163 2.90 2.14 4.91
CA PHE A 163 2.27 3.48 5.03
C PHE A 163 2.07 4.05 6.43
N ARG A 164 2.83 3.61 7.44
CA ARG A 164 2.58 4.05 8.82
C ARG A 164 3.88 4.34 9.57
N TRP A 165 4.55 5.41 9.15
CA TRP A 165 5.64 5.97 9.94
C TRP A 165 5.06 6.60 11.22
N PRO A 166 5.64 6.36 12.40
CA PRO A 166 5.16 6.96 13.62
C PRO A 166 5.37 8.49 13.55
N PRO A 167 4.52 9.31 14.21
CA PRO A 167 4.61 10.78 14.16
C PRO A 167 5.98 11.34 14.61
N ARG A 168 6.72 10.56 15.41
CA ARG A 168 8.06 10.92 15.91
C ARG A 168 9.17 10.82 14.86
N MET A 169 8.96 10.09 13.75
CA MET A 169 9.96 9.99 12.68
C MET A 169 9.86 11.21 11.77
N SER A 170 10.91 12.02 11.67
CA SER A 170 10.94 13.17 10.76
C SER A 170 11.30 12.75 9.34
N LEU A 171 10.57 13.27 8.34
CA LEU A 171 10.96 13.17 6.93
C LEU A 171 12.18 14.05 6.65
N PRO A 172 13.28 13.51 6.08
CA PRO A 172 14.46 14.30 5.75
C PRO A 172 14.15 15.41 4.73
N THR A 173 14.75 16.59 4.89
CA THR A 173 14.61 17.66 3.89
C THR A 173 15.45 17.34 2.66
N LEU A 174 14.92 17.62 1.45
CA LEU A 174 15.71 17.49 0.23
C LEU A 174 16.75 18.61 0.14
N PRO A 175 17.94 18.35 -0.44
CA PRO A 175 18.91 19.40 -0.73
C PRO A 175 18.29 20.53 -1.58
N PRO A 176 18.78 21.77 -1.48
CA PRO A 176 18.33 22.83 -2.38
C PRO A 176 18.72 22.50 -3.83
N GLY A 177 17.90 22.93 -4.79
CA GLY A 177 18.06 22.58 -6.20
C GLY A 177 16.96 21.63 -6.67
N ARG A 178 16.75 21.59 -7.97
CA ARG A 178 15.67 20.85 -8.61
C ARG A 178 16.29 19.96 -9.67
N PRO A 179 16.06 18.63 -9.66
CA PRO A 179 16.65 17.78 -10.67
C PRO A 179 15.99 18.13 -12.01
N SER A 180 16.73 18.00 -13.12
CA SER A 180 16.14 18.28 -14.43
C SER A 180 15.01 17.28 -14.71
N ALA A 181 14.04 17.66 -15.54
CA ALA A 181 12.98 16.72 -15.92
C ALA A 181 13.53 15.41 -16.52
N ALA A 182 14.73 15.42 -17.11
CA ALA A 182 15.41 14.22 -17.61
C ALA A 182 15.96 13.27 -16.52
N SER A 183 15.69 13.51 -15.23
CA SER A 183 16.35 12.82 -14.10
C SER A 183 15.67 11.54 -13.61
N VAL A 184 14.40 11.31 -13.95
CA VAL A 184 13.62 10.19 -13.40
C VAL A 184 13.65 9.01 -14.37
N SER A 185 14.77 8.30 -14.39
CA SER A 185 14.98 7.15 -15.29
C SER A 185 14.46 5.83 -14.71
N ASP A 186 14.31 4.81 -15.56
CA ASP A 186 14.04 3.43 -15.18
C ASP A 186 15.19 2.73 -14.43
N LYS A 187 16.34 3.39 -14.29
CA LYS A 187 17.50 2.91 -13.49
C LYS A 187 17.33 3.08 -11.98
N GLY A 188 16.17 3.57 -11.54
CA GLY A 188 15.76 3.64 -10.14
C GLY A 188 16.51 4.65 -9.27
N TRP A 189 16.59 4.35 -7.97
CA TRP A 189 17.03 5.26 -6.93
C TRP A 189 18.44 5.82 -7.10
N GLY A 190 19.43 4.97 -7.40
CA GLY A 190 20.85 5.34 -7.36
C GLY A 190 21.20 6.55 -8.25
N PRO A 191 20.84 6.55 -9.55
CA PRO A 191 21.07 7.68 -10.43
C PRO A 191 20.32 8.95 -10.00
N TYR A 192 19.05 8.82 -9.60
CA TYR A 192 18.25 9.95 -9.13
C TYR A 192 18.89 10.63 -7.90
N LEU A 193 19.23 9.87 -6.87
CA LEU A 193 19.80 10.41 -5.61
C LEU A 193 21.13 11.15 -5.87
N ARG A 194 22.03 10.56 -6.67
CA ARG A 194 23.31 11.20 -7.02
C ARG A 194 23.12 12.49 -7.78
N GLN A 195 22.17 12.54 -8.71
CA GLN A 195 21.87 13.76 -9.45
C GLN A 195 21.23 14.83 -8.57
N ARG A 196 20.30 14.42 -7.69
CA ARG A 196 19.51 15.31 -6.83
C ARG A 196 20.33 15.94 -5.71
N GLY A 197 21.26 15.19 -5.12
CA GLY A 197 21.95 15.57 -3.90
C GLY A 197 23.36 14.99 -3.73
N GLY A 198 23.93 14.41 -4.79
CA GLY A 198 25.27 13.81 -4.73
C GLY A 198 25.34 12.55 -3.87
N GLU A 199 26.56 12.17 -3.50
CA GLU A 199 26.80 11.00 -2.64
C GLU A 199 26.27 11.20 -1.22
N ASP A 200 26.19 12.45 -0.73
CA ASP A 200 25.64 12.76 0.60
C ASP A 200 24.17 12.33 0.72
N MET A 201 23.38 12.53 -0.34
CA MET A 201 21.97 12.09 -0.36
C MET A 201 21.86 10.57 -0.48
N VAL A 202 22.79 9.91 -1.18
CA VAL A 202 22.86 8.43 -1.23
C VAL A 202 23.16 7.85 0.14
N GLU A 203 24.13 8.42 0.86
CA GLU A 203 24.49 8.03 2.24
C GLU A 203 23.32 8.27 3.19
N SER A 204 22.62 9.41 3.04
CA SER A 204 21.42 9.73 3.81
C SER A 204 20.28 8.73 3.57
N ALA A 205 20.01 8.38 2.31
CA ALA A 205 19.00 7.40 1.96
C ALA A 205 19.32 5.99 2.49
N ARG A 206 20.60 5.59 2.49
CA ARG A 206 21.05 4.30 3.04
C ARG A 206 20.92 4.25 4.55
N SER A 207 21.23 5.35 5.24
CA SER A 207 21.12 5.43 6.70
C SER A 207 19.68 5.61 7.18
N ASN A 208 18.80 6.15 6.32
CA ASN A 208 17.39 6.36 6.65
C ASN A 208 16.48 6.09 5.45
N ALA A 209 15.95 4.86 5.40
CA ALA A 209 15.09 4.38 4.32
C ALA A 209 13.76 5.17 4.19
N ILE A 210 13.33 5.91 5.22
CA ILE A 210 12.10 6.72 5.18
C ILE A 210 12.10 7.74 4.03
N MET A 211 13.28 8.24 3.66
CA MET A 211 13.43 9.16 2.54
C MET A 211 12.96 8.50 1.24
N LEU A 212 13.39 7.26 1.00
CA LEU A 212 13.04 6.50 -0.19
C LEU A 212 11.57 6.11 -0.17
N ASP A 213 11.05 5.68 0.98
CA ASP A 213 9.65 5.32 1.10
C ASP A 213 8.74 6.53 0.82
N ALA A 214 9.04 7.70 1.41
CA ALA A 214 8.25 8.90 1.18
C ALA A 214 8.43 9.49 -0.23
N LEU A 215 9.64 9.44 -0.80
CA LEU A 215 9.89 9.86 -2.19
C LEU A 215 9.25 8.91 -3.22
N SER A 216 8.99 7.66 -2.84
CA SER A 216 8.40 6.66 -3.73
C SER A 216 7.10 7.18 -4.33
N PHE A 217 6.26 7.88 -3.56
CA PHE A 217 5.00 8.43 -4.05
C PHE A 217 5.17 9.39 -5.24
N PRO A 218 5.82 10.55 -5.09
CA PRO A 218 5.95 11.49 -6.20
C PRO A 218 6.87 10.96 -7.29
N LEU A 219 7.93 10.21 -6.99
CA LEU A 219 8.88 9.79 -8.02
C LEU A 219 8.36 8.65 -8.91
N SER A 220 7.58 7.73 -8.35
CA SER A 220 6.94 6.70 -9.17
C SER A 220 5.94 7.32 -10.16
N LEU A 221 5.18 8.31 -9.70
CA LEU A 221 4.27 9.05 -10.56
C LEU A 221 5.02 9.94 -11.56
N ALA A 222 6.10 10.61 -11.13
CA ALA A 222 6.97 11.39 -11.99
C ALA A 222 7.51 10.56 -13.15
N TRP A 223 8.03 9.36 -12.84
CA TRP A 223 8.53 8.40 -13.81
C TRP A 223 7.47 8.02 -14.84
N LEU A 224 6.23 7.74 -14.40
CA LEU A 224 5.12 7.43 -15.29
C LEU A 224 4.76 8.61 -16.19
N LEU A 225 4.65 9.82 -15.64
CA LEU A 225 4.29 11.02 -16.41
C LEU A 225 5.31 11.33 -17.52
N GLN A 226 6.57 10.93 -17.35
CA GLN A 226 7.59 11.05 -18.40
C GLN A 226 7.45 10.03 -19.53
N GLN A 227 6.63 8.99 -19.35
CA GLN A 227 6.29 8.06 -20.43
C GLN A 227 5.22 8.73 -21.30
N GLU A 228 5.64 9.66 -22.18
CA GLU A 228 4.78 10.53 -23.03
C GLU A 228 3.74 9.78 -23.90
N SER A 229 3.89 8.47 -24.06
CA SER A 229 2.91 7.62 -24.75
C SER A 229 1.70 7.24 -23.89
N LEU A 230 1.84 7.27 -22.57
CA LEU A 230 0.82 6.77 -21.62
C LEU A 230 -0.13 7.86 -21.16
N VAL A 231 0.41 9.04 -20.81
CA VAL A 231 -0.38 10.15 -20.27
C VAL A 231 -0.30 11.31 -21.24
N ARG A 232 -1.31 11.43 -22.11
CA ARG A 232 -1.49 12.61 -22.97
C ARG A 232 -2.69 13.38 -22.49
N CYS A 233 -2.46 14.57 -21.94
CA CYS A 233 -3.51 15.56 -21.81
C CYS A 233 -3.77 16.15 -23.19
N GLU A 234 -4.97 15.93 -23.73
CA GLU A 234 -5.39 16.57 -24.97
C GLU A 234 -5.74 18.03 -24.67
N GLY A 235 -4.73 18.92 -24.78
CA GLY A 235 -4.89 20.37 -24.62
C GLY A 235 -3.77 21.01 -23.80
N SER A 236 -3.65 22.35 -23.89
CA SER A 236 -2.73 23.15 -23.08
C SER A 236 -3.20 23.35 -21.64
N GLY A 237 -4.05 22.45 -21.12
CA GLY A 237 -4.69 22.55 -19.81
C GLY A 237 -3.81 22.02 -18.68
N GLU A 238 -4.09 22.49 -17.46
CA GLU A 238 -3.50 21.98 -16.23
C GLU A 238 -3.94 20.51 -15.99
N LEU A 239 -2.99 19.63 -15.66
CA LEU A 239 -3.29 18.22 -15.37
C LEU A 239 -3.68 18.09 -13.89
N HIS A 240 -4.83 17.49 -13.62
CA HIS A 240 -5.26 17.20 -12.26
C HIS A 240 -4.85 15.77 -11.88
N VAL A 241 -4.09 15.62 -10.81
CA VAL A 241 -3.71 14.31 -10.26
C VAL A 241 -4.56 14.08 -9.01
N VAL A 242 -5.40 13.06 -9.05
CA VAL A 242 -6.30 12.68 -7.96
C VAL A 242 -5.75 11.42 -7.29
N VAL A 243 -5.13 11.58 -6.12
CA VAL A 243 -4.63 10.50 -5.27
C VAL A 243 -5.81 9.94 -4.46
N LEU A 244 -6.34 8.81 -4.90
CA LEU A 244 -7.50 8.13 -4.31
C LEU A 244 -7.07 7.14 -3.23
N GLY A 245 -7.85 7.04 -2.15
CA GLY A 245 -7.52 6.23 -0.98
C GLY A 245 -6.42 6.84 -0.12
N ALA A 246 -6.11 8.13 -0.30
CA ALA A 246 -5.06 8.81 0.45
C ALA A 246 -5.33 8.80 1.96
N THR A 247 -4.27 8.62 2.75
CA THR A 247 -4.34 8.53 4.21
C THR A 247 -3.64 9.71 4.89
N SER A 248 -4.09 10.08 6.10
CA SER A 248 -3.39 11.10 6.90
C SER A 248 -1.97 10.70 7.32
N LYS A 249 -1.66 9.39 7.37
CA LYS A 249 -0.36 8.90 7.86
C LYS A 249 0.70 8.73 6.77
N ALA A 250 0.30 8.72 5.49
CA ALA A 250 1.24 8.57 4.39
C ALA A 250 1.17 9.71 3.37
N GLU A 251 0.34 9.64 2.34
CA GLU A 251 0.36 10.57 1.20
C GLU A 251 0.18 12.02 1.66
N VAL A 252 -0.82 12.24 2.54
CA VAL A 252 -1.11 13.56 3.11
C VAL A 252 0.01 14.00 4.07
N ARG A 253 0.61 13.05 4.80
CA ARG A 253 1.75 13.35 5.66
C ARG A 253 2.95 13.84 4.86
N VAL A 254 3.30 13.15 3.78
CA VAL A 254 4.39 13.55 2.86
C VAL A 254 4.10 14.94 2.29
N LEU A 255 2.85 15.22 1.92
CA LEU A 255 2.42 16.54 1.46
C LEU A 255 2.59 17.63 2.54
N GLN A 256 2.26 17.33 3.80
CA GLN A 256 2.25 18.30 4.88
C GLN A 256 3.63 18.54 5.50
N GLU A 257 4.45 17.51 5.63
CA GLU A 257 5.70 17.52 6.38
C GLU A 257 6.95 17.61 5.49
N SER A 258 6.82 17.53 4.17
CA SER A 258 7.95 17.60 3.23
C SER A 258 7.63 18.40 1.97
N ASP A 259 8.65 18.64 1.14
CA ASP A 259 8.55 19.24 -0.18
C ASP A 259 8.59 18.19 -1.31
N TYR A 260 8.45 16.90 -0.99
CA TYR A 260 8.70 15.81 -1.94
C TYR A 260 7.73 15.80 -3.12
N TRP A 261 6.45 16.14 -2.90
CA TRP A 261 5.47 16.31 -3.98
C TRP A 261 5.84 17.45 -4.95
N GLY A 262 6.70 18.36 -4.53
CA GLY A 262 7.29 19.39 -5.39
C GLY A 262 8.13 18.82 -6.54
N GLU A 263 8.61 17.58 -6.44
CA GLU A 263 9.33 16.90 -7.52
C GLU A 263 8.42 16.68 -8.76
N LEU A 264 7.11 16.48 -8.58
CA LEU A 264 6.15 16.37 -9.71
C LEU A 264 5.96 17.66 -10.48
N THR A 265 5.80 18.78 -9.75
CA THR A 265 5.50 20.09 -10.34
C THR A 265 6.62 20.61 -11.25
N GLN A 266 7.79 19.98 -11.22
CA GLN A 266 8.92 20.30 -12.09
C GLN A 266 8.83 19.63 -13.46
N LEU A 267 8.10 18.52 -13.55
CA LEU A 267 7.89 17.79 -14.80
C LEU A 267 6.74 18.38 -15.60
N GLN A 268 5.67 18.71 -14.90
CA GLN A 268 4.46 19.24 -15.50
C GLN A 268 3.72 20.10 -14.47
N GLN A 269 3.02 21.12 -14.94
CA GLN A 269 2.07 21.83 -14.10
C GLN A 269 0.94 20.88 -13.74
N VAL A 270 0.97 20.39 -12.50
CA VAL A 270 -0.03 19.47 -11.95
C VAL A 270 -0.74 20.07 -10.76
N GLN A 271 -2.05 19.89 -10.69
CA GLN A 271 -2.82 20.19 -9.49
C GLN A 271 -3.16 18.89 -8.76
N LEU A 272 -2.69 18.79 -7.51
CA LEU A 272 -2.87 17.58 -6.69
C LEU A 272 -4.18 17.64 -5.90
N HIS A 273 -4.87 16.50 -5.82
CA HIS A 273 -6.07 16.29 -4.99
C HIS A 273 -5.88 14.97 -4.23
N PHE A 274 -5.88 15.00 -2.91
CA PHE A 274 -5.74 13.85 -2.03
C PHE A 274 -7.11 13.52 -1.46
N VAL A 275 -7.65 12.36 -1.81
CA VAL A 275 -9.03 11.98 -1.53
C VAL A 275 -9.05 10.66 -0.80
N GLY A 276 -9.63 10.63 0.40
CA GLY A 276 -9.73 9.38 1.16
C GLY A 276 -10.53 9.51 2.45
N PRO A 277 -10.96 8.36 3.01
CA PRO A 277 -11.79 8.33 4.21
C PRO A 277 -10.97 8.48 5.50
N GLU A 278 -9.68 8.17 5.45
CA GLU A 278 -8.73 8.24 6.57
C GLU A 278 -8.08 9.63 6.71
N ILE A 279 -8.52 10.60 5.92
CA ILE A 279 -8.02 11.96 6.02
C ILE A 279 -8.75 12.65 7.16
N SER A 280 -8.00 13.05 8.19
CA SER A 280 -8.50 14.01 9.16
C SER A 280 -8.91 15.29 8.44
N SER A 281 -10.03 15.91 8.83
CA SER A 281 -10.48 17.20 8.29
C SER A 281 -9.52 18.31 8.72
N SER A 282 -8.29 18.29 8.20
CA SER A 282 -7.28 19.28 8.46
C SER A 282 -7.71 20.56 7.77
N LYS A 283 -8.10 21.56 8.55
CA LYS A 283 -8.37 22.91 8.07
C LYS A 283 -7.07 23.46 7.49
N GLY A 284 -6.95 23.63 6.17
CA GLY A 284 -5.89 24.50 5.65
C GLY A 284 -5.33 24.25 4.25
N ARG A 285 -5.60 23.11 3.59
CA ARG A 285 -5.11 22.85 2.23
C ARG A 285 -6.25 22.47 1.30
N ALA A 286 -6.40 23.21 0.20
CA ALA A 286 -7.48 23.03 -0.77
C ALA A 286 -7.37 21.70 -1.53
N GLU A 287 -6.18 21.10 -1.50
CA GLU A 287 -5.82 19.84 -2.14
C GLU A 287 -6.27 18.60 -1.35
N VAL A 288 -6.80 18.72 -0.13
CA VAL A 288 -7.05 17.58 0.76
C VAL A 288 -8.55 17.40 1.04
N HIS A 289 -9.08 16.21 0.76
CA HIS A 289 -10.51 15.93 0.73
C HIS A 289 -10.88 14.67 1.53
N ALA A 290 -11.43 14.86 2.73
CA ALA A 290 -12.02 13.78 3.51
C ALA A 290 -13.35 13.33 2.88
N VAL A 291 -13.37 12.14 2.28
CA VAL A 291 -14.55 11.61 1.57
C VAL A 291 -14.75 10.15 1.98
N GLN A 292 -15.97 9.81 2.41
CA GLN A 292 -16.33 8.44 2.76
C GLN A 292 -16.50 7.57 1.49
N PRO A 293 -16.29 6.25 1.56
CA PRO A 293 -16.51 5.39 0.41
C PRO A 293 -17.99 5.44 -0.05
N PRO A 294 -18.27 5.37 -1.36
CA PRO A 294 -17.32 5.36 -2.48
C PRO A 294 -16.70 6.75 -2.70
N CYS A 295 -15.38 6.84 -2.55
CA CYS A 295 -14.61 8.08 -2.46
C CYS A 295 -14.52 8.77 -3.82
N ALA A 296 -14.10 8.04 -4.86
CA ALA A 296 -13.93 8.58 -6.19
C ALA A 296 -15.26 9.09 -6.75
N LYS A 297 -16.31 8.25 -6.71
CA LYS A 297 -17.64 8.63 -7.21
C LYS A 297 -18.17 9.89 -6.55
N GLN A 298 -18.10 9.98 -5.21
CA GLN A 298 -18.56 11.17 -4.49
C GLN A 298 -17.71 12.40 -4.78
N PHE A 299 -16.39 12.25 -4.94
CA PHE A 299 -15.50 13.36 -5.22
C PHE A 299 -15.74 13.95 -6.60
N PHE A 300 -15.74 13.12 -7.66
CA PHE A 300 -15.95 13.57 -9.03
C PHE A 300 -17.37 14.12 -9.27
N GLN A 301 -18.39 13.59 -8.60
CA GLN A 301 -19.75 14.16 -8.65
C GLN A 301 -19.85 15.59 -8.11
N ARG A 302 -18.91 16.02 -7.26
CA ARG A 302 -18.84 17.39 -6.74
C ARG A 302 -17.86 18.27 -7.52
N ARG A 303 -17.16 17.70 -8.50
CA ARG A 303 -16.06 18.32 -9.25
C ARG A 303 -16.28 18.06 -10.73
N GLU A 304 -17.33 18.67 -11.27
CA GLU A 304 -17.68 18.56 -12.71
C GLU A 304 -16.58 19.11 -13.63
N ASP A 305 -15.65 19.90 -13.09
CA ASP A 305 -14.45 20.39 -13.76
C ASP A 305 -13.39 19.29 -14.02
N LEU A 306 -13.46 18.17 -13.29
CA LEU A 306 -12.51 17.06 -13.39
C LEU A 306 -13.03 15.96 -14.32
N LEU A 307 -12.68 16.08 -15.59
CA LEU A 307 -13.09 15.18 -16.67
C LEU A 307 -12.01 14.12 -16.95
N PRO A 308 -12.35 13.00 -17.61
CA PRO A 308 -11.37 11.98 -17.99
C PRO A 308 -10.18 12.49 -18.81
N GLU A 309 -10.34 13.60 -19.52
CA GLU A 309 -9.32 14.20 -20.40
C GLU A 309 -8.30 15.07 -19.64
N ASN A 310 -8.64 15.55 -18.44
CA ASN A 310 -7.79 16.42 -17.63
C ASN A 310 -7.45 15.84 -16.24
N ALA A 311 -7.97 14.66 -15.88
CA ALA A 311 -7.76 14.05 -14.58
C ALA A 311 -7.09 12.67 -14.68
N LEU A 312 -5.98 12.52 -13.96
CA LEU A 312 -5.26 11.27 -13.73
C LEU A 312 -5.57 10.77 -12.32
N CYS A 313 -6.15 9.57 -12.21
CA CYS A 313 -6.40 8.93 -10.92
C CYS A 313 -5.20 8.06 -10.52
N VAL A 314 -4.75 8.17 -9.28
CA VAL A 314 -3.63 7.39 -8.76
C VAL A 314 -4.03 6.74 -7.46
N VAL A 315 -3.82 5.43 -7.35
CA VAL A 315 -4.05 4.64 -6.15
C VAL A 315 -2.73 4.05 -5.70
N PHE A 316 -2.27 4.41 -4.51
CA PHE A 316 -1.12 3.78 -3.90
C PHE A 316 -1.61 2.68 -2.95
N ASN A 317 -1.27 1.44 -3.26
CA ASN A 317 -1.47 0.25 -2.42
C ASN A 317 -2.94 0.08 -2.04
N GLY A 318 -3.80 0.08 -3.06
CA GLY A 318 -5.24 -0.01 -2.89
C GLY A 318 -5.69 -1.26 -2.13
N GLY A 319 -4.93 -2.36 -2.25
CA GLY A 319 -5.07 -3.55 -1.41
C GLY A 319 -6.34 -4.38 -1.71
N PHE A 320 -7.13 -3.98 -2.70
CA PHE A 320 -8.37 -4.67 -3.08
C PHE A 320 -8.11 -6.05 -3.71
N GLY A 321 -6.86 -6.38 -4.03
CA GLY A 321 -6.43 -7.72 -4.46
C GLY A 321 -6.04 -8.67 -3.32
N ASN A 322 -5.76 -8.16 -2.12
CA ASN A 322 -5.16 -8.93 -1.02
C ASN A 322 -6.02 -10.13 -0.55
N PHE A 323 -7.34 -10.10 -0.80
CA PHE A 323 -8.24 -11.21 -0.47
C PHE A 323 -7.88 -12.53 -1.17
N VAL A 324 -7.13 -12.48 -2.28
CA VAL A 324 -6.67 -13.67 -2.98
C VAL A 324 -5.75 -14.52 -2.10
N ALA A 325 -4.93 -13.89 -1.25
CA ALA A 325 -4.08 -14.57 -0.27
C ALA A 325 -4.77 -14.67 1.10
N SER A 326 -5.33 -13.57 1.60
CA SER A 326 -5.86 -13.48 2.97
C SER A 326 -7.26 -14.08 3.17
N GLY A 327 -8.03 -14.25 2.08
CA GLY A 327 -9.44 -14.63 2.14
C GLY A 327 -10.40 -13.55 2.66
N ARG A 328 -9.90 -12.33 2.91
CA ARG A 328 -10.67 -11.19 3.44
C ARG A 328 -11.00 -10.20 2.34
N ASP A 329 -12.25 -10.18 1.88
CA ASP A 329 -12.69 -9.47 0.68
C ASP A 329 -13.36 -8.12 0.97
N GLU A 330 -13.38 -7.66 2.22
CA GLU A 330 -14.07 -6.43 2.62
C GLU A 330 -13.53 -5.20 1.87
N LEU A 331 -12.21 -5.14 1.70
CA LEU A 331 -11.53 -4.03 1.00
C LEU A 331 -11.87 -4.03 -0.50
N LEU A 332 -11.98 -5.20 -1.12
CA LEU A 332 -12.45 -5.30 -2.51
C LEU A 332 -13.82 -4.66 -2.67
N TRP A 333 -14.76 -5.01 -1.79
CA TRP A 333 -16.13 -4.54 -1.90
C TRP A 333 -16.29 -3.06 -1.55
N SER A 334 -15.43 -2.49 -0.71
CA SER A 334 -15.39 -1.04 -0.50
C SER A 334 -14.89 -0.27 -1.73
N TRP A 335 -13.95 -0.85 -2.49
CA TRP A 335 -13.40 -0.24 -3.70
C TRP A 335 -14.27 -0.43 -4.94
N MET A 336 -15.03 -1.52 -5.01
CA MET A 336 -15.75 -1.93 -6.23
C MET A 336 -16.62 -0.82 -6.86
N PRO A 337 -17.41 -0.02 -6.11
CA PRO A 337 -18.21 1.04 -6.73
C PRO A 337 -17.36 2.16 -7.35
N ASP A 338 -16.20 2.48 -6.75
CA ASP A 338 -15.28 3.48 -7.30
C ASP A 338 -14.56 2.96 -8.54
N LEU A 339 -14.10 1.70 -8.52
CA LEU A 339 -13.43 1.07 -9.66
C LEU A 339 -14.36 0.98 -10.88
N LEU A 340 -15.63 0.60 -10.67
CA LEU A 340 -16.64 0.57 -11.73
C LEU A 340 -16.91 1.98 -12.27
N PHE A 341 -17.11 2.97 -11.38
CA PHE A 341 -17.33 4.36 -11.77
C PHE A 341 -16.19 4.89 -12.65
N LEU A 342 -14.94 4.72 -12.21
CA LEU A 342 -13.76 5.21 -12.93
C LEU A 342 -13.62 4.55 -14.31
N ALA A 343 -13.82 3.22 -14.37
CA ALA A 343 -13.72 2.46 -15.60
C ALA A 343 -14.88 2.75 -16.58
N ASP A 344 -16.10 2.93 -16.09
CA ASP A 344 -17.27 3.24 -16.93
C ASP A 344 -17.21 4.67 -17.48
N ARG A 345 -16.57 5.59 -16.76
CA ARG A 345 -16.35 6.97 -17.21
C ARG A 345 -15.07 7.17 -18.02
N GLY A 346 -14.24 6.15 -18.17
CA GLY A 346 -13.04 6.22 -19.02
C GLY A 346 -11.87 6.99 -18.40
N TYR A 347 -11.85 7.18 -17.08
CA TYR A 347 -10.70 7.81 -16.40
C TYR A 347 -9.44 6.96 -16.59
N PHE A 348 -8.30 7.65 -16.72
CA PHE A 348 -6.99 7.00 -16.66
C PHE A 348 -6.62 6.77 -15.20
N CYS A 349 -6.36 5.52 -14.83
CA CYS A 349 -6.06 5.13 -13.46
C CYS A 349 -4.72 4.40 -13.39
N VAL A 350 -3.90 4.79 -12.42
CA VAL A 350 -2.60 4.18 -12.14
C VAL A 350 -2.66 3.56 -10.75
N PHE A 351 -2.22 2.32 -10.66
CA PHE A 351 -2.24 1.56 -9.42
C PHE A 351 -0.81 1.15 -9.09
N TYR A 352 -0.41 1.39 -7.84
CA TYR A 352 0.83 0.90 -7.26
C TYR A 352 0.49 -0.16 -6.22
N CYS A 353 1.22 -1.27 -6.19
CA CYS A 353 0.92 -2.42 -5.34
C CYS A 353 2.06 -2.69 -4.34
N ALA A 354 1.72 -3.20 -3.15
CA ALA A 354 2.70 -3.48 -2.10
C ALA A 354 3.45 -4.82 -2.30
N ASN A 355 2.98 -5.67 -3.20
CA ASN A 355 3.68 -6.88 -3.61
C ASN A 355 3.17 -7.36 -4.99
N ASP A 356 3.96 -8.21 -5.62
CA ASP A 356 3.71 -8.83 -6.92
C ASP A 356 2.86 -10.12 -6.84
N TYR A 357 2.81 -10.79 -5.68
CA TYR A 357 2.16 -12.10 -5.52
C TYR A 357 0.68 -12.04 -5.12
N ALA A 358 0.30 -11.21 -4.14
CA ALA A 358 -1.05 -11.14 -3.60
C ALA A 358 -1.81 -9.91 -4.15
N ASP A 359 -1.25 -8.71 -3.98
CA ASP A 359 -1.88 -7.47 -4.39
C ASP A 359 -1.92 -7.35 -5.91
N LEU A 360 -0.76 -7.31 -6.58
CA LEU A 360 -0.74 -7.13 -8.04
C LEU A 360 -1.56 -8.20 -8.76
N ARG A 361 -1.39 -9.47 -8.39
CA ARG A 361 -2.15 -10.58 -8.98
C ARG A 361 -3.64 -10.46 -8.72
N GLY A 362 -4.02 -10.20 -7.47
CA GLY A 362 -5.42 -10.09 -7.09
C GLY A 362 -6.10 -8.89 -7.75
N GLU A 363 -5.45 -7.73 -7.76
CA GLU A 363 -5.98 -6.52 -8.37
C GLU A 363 -6.10 -6.67 -9.89
N VAL A 364 -5.11 -7.24 -10.57
CA VAL A 364 -5.18 -7.54 -12.02
C VAL A 364 -6.33 -8.52 -12.31
N ALA A 365 -6.50 -9.53 -11.46
CA ALA A 365 -7.60 -10.49 -11.62
C ALA A 365 -8.96 -9.82 -11.41
N VAL A 366 -9.10 -8.88 -10.47
CA VAL A 366 -10.31 -8.05 -10.30
C VAL A 366 -10.59 -7.24 -11.57
N HIS A 367 -9.58 -6.54 -12.11
CA HIS A 367 -9.72 -5.74 -13.32
C HIS A 367 -10.15 -6.56 -14.54
N LYS A 368 -9.60 -7.76 -14.70
CA LYS A 368 -9.96 -8.67 -15.80
C LYS A 368 -11.31 -9.35 -15.59
N ALA A 369 -11.56 -9.93 -14.41
CA ALA A 369 -12.73 -10.77 -14.16
C ALA A 369 -14.01 -9.97 -13.87
N LEU A 370 -13.91 -8.82 -13.21
CA LEU A 370 -15.07 -8.09 -12.71
C LEU A 370 -15.30 -6.76 -13.43
N ILE A 371 -14.25 -6.04 -13.78
CA ILE A 371 -14.36 -4.69 -14.34
C ILE A 371 -14.31 -4.71 -15.87
N GLY A 372 -13.54 -5.62 -16.46
CA GLY A 372 -13.23 -5.64 -17.88
C GLY A 372 -12.33 -4.48 -18.29
N SER A 373 -11.41 -4.06 -17.41
CA SER A 373 -10.55 -2.89 -17.66
C SER A 373 -9.59 -3.09 -18.83
N GLN A 374 -9.32 -2.01 -19.56
CA GLN A 374 -8.29 -2.00 -20.61
C GLN A 374 -6.97 -1.54 -20.00
N PHE A 375 -5.95 -2.39 -20.06
CA PHE A 375 -4.63 -2.04 -19.54
C PHE A 375 -3.92 -1.10 -20.51
N ALA A 376 -3.64 0.12 -20.05
CA ALA A 376 -2.81 1.10 -20.73
C ALA A 376 -1.32 0.84 -20.48
N LEU A 377 -1.00 0.30 -19.30
CA LEU A 377 0.34 -0.19 -18.94
C LEU A 377 0.19 -1.56 -18.30
N ALA A 378 0.84 -2.56 -18.88
CA ALA A 378 0.89 -3.90 -18.31
C ALA A 378 1.59 -3.89 -16.93
N PRO A 379 1.20 -4.79 -16.01
CA PRO A 379 1.89 -4.95 -14.74
C PRO A 379 3.40 -5.08 -14.88
N ARG A 380 4.14 -4.32 -14.08
CA ARG A 380 5.61 -4.34 -14.03
C ARG A 380 6.15 -3.83 -12.70
N GLU A 381 7.42 -4.06 -12.46
CA GLU A 381 8.13 -3.48 -11.33
C GLU A 381 8.21 -1.95 -11.42
N ASN A 382 8.14 -1.31 -10.26
CA ASN A 382 8.31 0.12 -10.12
C ASN A 382 9.77 0.45 -9.79
N PRO A 383 10.47 1.26 -10.60
CA PRO A 383 11.86 1.64 -10.36
C PRO A 383 12.08 2.45 -9.07
N PHE A 384 11.01 3.03 -8.52
CA PHE A 384 11.03 3.82 -7.29
C PHE A 384 10.18 3.17 -6.18
N ALA A 385 10.24 1.84 -6.06
CA ALA A 385 9.62 1.11 -4.95
C ALA A 385 10.15 1.58 -3.57
N MET A 386 9.34 1.39 -2.53
CA MET A 386 9.75 1.67 -1.16
C MET A 386 10.93 0.77 -0.74
N ALA A 387 11.83 1.32 0.06
CA ALA A 387 13.01 0.62 0.53
C ALA A 387 12.73 -0.22 1.78
N THR A 388 11.77 0.18 2.62
CA THR A 388 11.36 -0.64 3.75
C THR A 388 10.45 -1.78 3.31
N VAL A 389 10.64 -2.91 3.98
CA VAL A 389 9.87 -4.12 3.76
C VAL A 389 9.21 -4.51 5.07
N TYR A 390 7.91 -4.80 5.02
CA TYR A 390 7.18 -5.40 6.12
C TYR A 390 7.17 -6.92 5.95
N SER A 391 7.54 -7.66 6.98
CA SER A 391 7.31 -9.10 7.04
C SER A 391 5.99 -9.34 7.78
N GLY A 392 5.06 -10.06 7.18
CA GLY A 392 3.73 -10.33 7.77
C GLY A 392 3.79 -10.85 9.22
N GLU A 393 2.77 -10.57 10.02
CA GLU A 393 2.72 -10.92 11.46
C GLU A 393 2.76 -12.42 11.76
N ASP A 394 2.51 -13.27 10.76
CA ASP A 394 2.22 -14.69 10.93
C ASP A 394 3.42 -15.62 10.68
N ASN A 395 4.64 -15.08 10.54
CA ASN A 395 5.84 -15.83 10.14
C ASN A 395 5.63 -16.60 8.82
N SER A 396 4.67 -16.20 7.98
CA SER A 396 4.42 -16.81 6.66
C SER A 396 5.63 -16.70 5.73
N GLY A 397 6.57 -15.81 6.04
CA GLY A 397 7.68 -15.46 5.16
C GLY A 397 7.25 -14.52 4.02
N GLU A 398 6.03 -13.98 4.08
CA GLU A 398 5.53 -12.98 3.14
C GLU A 398 6.14 -11.61 3.44
N TRP A 399 6.72 -11.01 2.41
CA TRP A 399 7.36 -9.70 2.45
C TRP A 399 6.54 -8.71 1.62
N PHE A 400 6.36 -7.51 2.14
CA PHE A 400 5.57 -6.43 1.53
C PHE A 400 6.47 -5.20 1.38
N SER A 401 6.63 -4.71 0.15
CA SER A 401 7.33 -3.45 -0.16
C SER A 401 6.35 -2.53 -0.86
N GLY A 402 5.95 -1.45 -0.17
CA GLY A 402 5.03 -0.48 -0.72
C GLY A 402 5.48 0.00 -2.11
N ASN A 403 4.52 0.17 -3.02
CA ASN A 403 4.78 0.57 -4.40
C ASN A 403 5.80 -0.33 -5.14
N SER A 404 5.97 -1.61 -4.78
CA SER A 404 6.88 -2.53 -5.48
C SER A 404 6.59 -2.69 -6.97
N SER A 405 5.30 -2.71 -7.32
CA SER A 405 4.82 -2.93 -8.68
C SER A 405 3.79 -1.89 -9.06
N MET A 406 3.55 -1.76 -10.35
CA MET A 406 2.55 -0.83 -10.87
C MET A 406 1.92 -1.31 -12.17
N TYR A 407 0.73 -0.78 -12.46
CA TYR A 407 0.06 -0.91 -13.74
C TYR A 407 -0.85 0.30 -13.97
N ALA A 408 -1.34 0.44 -15.20
CA ALA A 408 -2.32 1.48 -15.53
C ALA A 408 -3.45 0.93 -16.39
N VAL A 409 -4.64 1.46 -16.18
CA VAL A 409 -5.84 1.12 -16.95
C VAL A 409 -6.53 2.39 -17.44
N LYS A 410 -7.23 2.29 -18.57
CA LYS A 410 -8.07 3.36 -19.09
C LYS A 410 -9.37 2.79 -19.63
N GLY A 411 -10.47 3.09 -18.96
CA GLY A 411 -11.79 2.61 -19.36
C GLY A 411 -11.96 1.10 -19.23
N CYS A 412 -13.02 0.58 -19.85
CA CYS A 412 -13.35 -0.84 -19.85
C CYS A 412 -13.88 -1.32 -21.21
N GLN A 413 -13.86 -2.64 -21.42
CA GLN A 413 -14.60 -3.30 -22.49
C GLN A 413 -15.86 -3.91 -21.87
N THR A 414 -17.00 -3.23 -22.02
CA THR A 414 -18.26 -3.68 -21.41
C THR A 414 -18.65 -5.10 -21.84
N ALA A 415 -18.33 -5.49 -23.08
CA ALA A 415 -18.56 -6.85 -23.58
C ALA A 415 -17.71 -7.94 -22.90
N ALA A 416 -16.58 -7.56 -22.28
CA ALA A 416 -15.73 -8.47 -21.52
C ALA A 416 -16.12 -8.54 -20.03
N ARG A 417 -16.99 -7.63 -19.58
CA ARG A 417 -17.51 -7.62 -18.21
C ARG A 417 -18.59 -8.70 -18.07
N PRO A 418 -18.62 -9.49 -16.98
CA PRO A 418 -19.75 -10.38 -16.73
C PRO A 418 -21.04 -9.57 -16.62
N ASP A 419 -22.11 -9.99 -17.31
CA ASP A 419 -23.42 -9.31 -17.30
C ASP A 419 -23.98 -9.01 -15.90
N ALA A 420 -23.51 -9.76 -14.88
CA ALA A 420 -23.91 -9.62 -13.49
C ALA A 420 -23.24 -8.45 -12.73
N VAL A 421 -22.21 -7.80 -13.28
CA VAL A 421 -21.45 -6.75 -12.59
C VAL A 421 -21.74 -5.39 -13.21
N SER A 422 -22.33 -4.50 -12.44
CA SER A 422 -22.62 -3.12 -12.82
C SER A 422 -22.66 -2.22 -11.59
N GLU A 423 -22.76 -0.90 -11.77
CA GLU A 423 -23.01 0.03 -10.65
C GLU A 423 -24.31 -0.28 -9.87
N LYS A 424 -25.25 -1.03 -10.47
CA LYS A 424 -26.52 -1.42 -9.82
C LYS A 424 -26.43 -2.75 -9.08
N THR A 425 -25.30 -3.45 -9.17
CA THR A 425 -25.11 -4.72 -8.48
C THR A 425 -25.16 -4.49 -6.97
N ASP A 426 -26.03 -5.23 -6.28
CA ASP A 426 -26.12 -5.18 -4.83
C ASP A 426 -24.94 -5.91 -4.21
N PHE A 427 -23.85 -5.16 -4.02
CA PHE A 427 -22.70 -5.65 -3.30
C PHE A 427 -22.98 -5.84 -1.81
N ALA A 428 -24.17 -5.61 -1.24
CA ALA A 428 -24.46 -6.05 0.13
C ALA A 428 -24.82 -7.54 0.20
N ASP A 429 -25.23 -8.15 -0.93
CA ASP A 429 -25.58 -9.56 -1.00
C ASP A 429 -24.32 -10.46 -0.95
N VAL A 430 -24.19 -11.20 0.14
CA VAL A 430 -23.07 -12.12 0.40
C VAL A 430 -22.98 -13.23 -0.66
N SER A 431 -24.11 -13.69 -1.20
CA SER A 431 -24.14 -14.71 -2.25
C SER A 431 -23.58 -14.18 -3.57
N VAL A 432 -23.89 -12.92 -3.89
CA VAL A 432 -23.32 -12.23 -5.05
C VAL A 432 -21.81 -12.04 -4.87
N ARG A 433 -21.38 -11.49 -3.72
CA ARG A 433 -19.96 -11.34 -3.39
C ARG A 433 -19.19 -12.64 -3.53
N ARG A 434 -19.69 -13.73 -2.95
CA ARG A 434 -19.01 -15.04 -2.97
C ARG A 434 -18.83 -15.57 -4.39
N ARG A 435 -19.84 -15.44 -5.26
CA ARG A 435 -19.72 -15.87 -6.66
C ARG A 435 -18.68 -15.04 -7.41
N LEU A 436 -18.71 -13.72 -7.25
CA LEU A 436 -17.77 -12.83 -7.92
C LEU A 436 -16.32 -13.02 -7.41
N ALA A 437 -16.14 -13.15 -6.10
CA ALA A 437 -14.84 -13.49 -5.50
C ALA A 437 -14.30 -14.82 -6.02
N ALA A 438 -15.16 -15.84 -6.18
CA ALA A 438 -14.76 -17.12 -6.76
C ALA A 438 -14.22 -16.95 -8.19
N SER A 439 -14.87 -16.15 -9.04
CA SER A 439 -14.38 -15.86 -10.39
C SER A 439 -13.00 -15.19 -10.38
N VAL A 440 -12.76 -14.25 -9.45
CA VAL A 440 -11.44 -13.62 -9.30
C VAL A 440 -10.39 -14.62 -8.85
N LEU A 441 -10.71 -15.47 -7.86
CA LEU A 441 -9.80 -16.49 -7.35
C LEU A 441 -9.42 -17.52 -8.43
N GLU A 442 -10.38 -17.92 -9.27
CA GLU A 442 -10.10 -18.81 -10.40
C GLU A 442 -9.13 -18.17 -11.39
N LEU A 443 -9.36 -16.91 -11.76
CA LEU A 443 -8.48 -16.19 -12.69
C LEU A 443 -7.09 -15.96 -12.08
N ALA A 444 -7.00 -15.54 -10.82
CA ALA A 444 -5.74 -15.32 -10.12
C ALA A 444 -4.90 -16.61 -10.06
N ARG A 445 -5.54 -17.77 -9.83
CA ARG A 445 -4.85 -19.08 -9.87
C ARG A 445 -4.38 -19.46 -11.26
N ALA A 446 -5.18 -19.16 -12.29
CA ALA A 446 -4.78 -19.40 -13.68
C ALA A 446 -3.56 -18.56 -14.07
N GLU A 447 -3.54 -17.28 -13.72
CA GLU A 447 -2.41 -16.36 -13.93
C GLU A 447 -1.16 -16.81 -13.16
N ALA A 448 -1.32 -17.25 -11.91
CA ALA A 448 -0.21 -17.81 -11.13
C ALA A 448 0.46 -18.99 -11.84
N LYS A 449 -0.36 -19.89 -12.39
CA LYS A 449 0.13 -21.05 -13.13
C LYS A 449 0.81 -20.65 -14.44
N ALA A 450 0.28 -19.63 -15.13
CA ALA A 450 0.88 -19.10 -16.35
C ALA A 450 2.25 -18.45 -16.08
N LEU A 451 2.40 -17.70 -14.99
CA LEU A 451 3.68 -17.09 -14.58
C LEU A 451 4.75 -18.12 -14.20
N VAL A 452 4.37 -19.26 -13.60
CA VAL A 452 5.31 -20.36 -13.31
C VAL A 452 5.72 -21.12 -14.58
N GLN A 453 4.89 -21.09 -15.62
CA GLN A 453 5.11 -21.83 -16.87
C GLN A 453 5.66 -20.97 -18.01
N ALA A 454 5.57 -19.64 -17.90
CA ALA A 454 6.16 -18.72 -18.85
C ALA A 454 7.67 -18.57 -18.56
N PRO A 455 8.55 -18.68 -19.57
CA PRO A 455 9.90 -18.16 -19.42
C PRO A 455 9.79 -16.67 -19.06
N LEU A 456 10.62 -16.22 -18.10
CA LEU A 456 10.61 -14.83 -17.61
C LEU A 456 10.52 -13.87 -18.81
N PRO A 457 9.54 -12.95 -18.82
CA PRO A 457 9.38 -12.05 -19.95
C PRO A 457 10.65 -11.20 -20.09
N VAL A 458 11.30 -11.30 -21.24
CA VAL A 458 12.31 -10.35 -21.68
C VAL A 458 11.64 -8.97 -21.65
N VAL A 459 12.13 -8.11 -20.75
CA VAL A 459 11.70 -6.72 -20.67
C VAL A 459 12.03 -6.06 -22.01
N LEU A 460 11.02 -5.88 -22.86
CA LEU A 460 11.14 -5.12 -24.09
C LEU A 460 11.35 -3.64 -23.74
N HIS A 461 12.60 -3.22 -23.64
CA HIS A 461 12.94 -1.80 -23.67
C HIS A 461 12.66 -1.28 -25.09
N THR A 462 11.58 -0.53 -25.26
CA THR A 462 11.41 0.30 -26.45
C THR A 462 12.43 1.43 -26.38
N SER A 463 13.53 1.27 -27.12
CA SER A 463 14.50 2.34 -27.41
C SER A 463 13.79 3.49 -28.14
N VAL A 464 13.50 4.57 -27.40
CA VAL A 464 13.32 5.89 -27.99
C VAL A 464 14.74 6.41 -28.24
N LYS A 465 15.09 6.70 -29.50
CA LYS A 465 16.35 7.36 -29.85
C LYS A 465 16.47 8.68 -29.09
N PRO A 466 17.46 8.89 -28.21
CA PRO A 466 17.73 10.20 -27.67
C PRO A 466 18.23 11.10 -28.79
N ALA A 467 17.63 12.27 -28.93
CA ALA A 467 18.24 13.35 -29.69
C ALA A 467 19.56 13.76 -29.01
N ASP A 468 20.57 13.95 -29.85
CA ASP A 468 21.98 14.22 -29.57
C ASP A 468 22.28 15.07 -28.33
N VAL A 469 22.83 14.44 -27.29
CA VAL A 469 23.73 15.09 -26.33
C VAL A 469 25.09 14.40 -26.45
N VAL A 470 25.91 14.91 -27.36
CA VAL A 470 27.27 14.43 -27.63
C VAL A 470 28.22 14.92 -26.54
N HIS A 471 28.44 14.12 -25.51
CA HIS A 471 29.78 14.05 -24.93
C HIS A 471 30.56 13.03 -25.75
N ALA A 472 31.52 13.50 -26.55
CA ALA A 472 32.36 12.67 -27.40
C ALA A 472 33.34 11.82 -26.55
N CYS A 473 32.83 10.78 -25.89
CA CYS A 473 33.62 9.58 -25.64
C CYS A 473 33.66 8.83 -26.97
N ALA A 474 34.85 8.68 -27.54
CA ALA A 474 35.04 7.84 -28.72
C ALA A 474 34.41 6.46 -28.45
N GLU A 475 33.50 6.01 -29.32
CA GLU A 475 32.90 4.69 -29.18
C GLU A 475 34.03 3.65 -29.07
N PRO A 476 34.03 2.81 -28.03
CA PRO A 476 35.06 1.80 -27.87
C PRO A 476 35.05 0.84 -29.07
N GLU A 477 36.21 0.61 -29.70
CA GLU A 477 36.32 -0.30 -30.85
C GLU A 477 35.93 -1.73 -30.45
N TRP A 478 34.74 -2.18 -30.79
CA TRP A 478 34.30 -3.56 -30.56
C TRP A 478 34.26 -4.35 -31.89
N SER A 479 34.21 -5.68 -31.78
CA SER A 479 34.04 -6.56 -32.94
C SER A 479 33.10 -7.71 -32.63
N MET A 480 32.29 -8.09 -33.62
CA MET A 480 31.39 -9.25 -33.56
C MET A 480 31.82 -10.25 -34.62
N LYS A 481 32.05 -11.51 -34.22
CA LYS A 481 32.41 -12.61 -35.11
C LYS A 481 31.34 -13.68 -35.08
N THR A 482 30.94 -14.19 -36.23
CA THR A 482 30.07 -15.37 -36.30
C THR A 482 30.91 -16.64 -36.07
N THR A 483 30.43 -17.55 -35.25
CA THR A 483 31.02 -18.89 -35.03
C THR A 483 30.07 -19.96 -35.59
N GLU A 484 30.49 -21.23 -35.60
CA GLU A 484 29.63 -22.34 -36.04
C GLU A 484 28.34 -22.44 -35.19
N GLU A 485 28.46 -22.22 -33.89
CA GLU A 485 27.37 -22.37 -32.93
C GLU A 485 26.60 -21.06 -32.68
N GLY A 486 27.12 -19.89 -33.07
CA GLY A 486 26.70 -18.64 -32.46
C GLY A 486 27.41 -17.37 -32.92
N PHE A 487 27.57 -16.47 -31.96
CA PHE A 487 28.30 -15.21 -32.10
C PHE A 487 29.32 -15.05 -30.97
N ARG A 488 30.40 -14.34 -31.30
CA ARG A 488 31.48 -13.98 -30.39
C ARG A 488 31.72 -12.48 -30.47
N PHE A 489 31.37 -11.78 -29.41
CA PHE A 489 31.63 -10.36 -29.21
C PHE A 489 32.96 -10.15 -28.49
N GLU A 490 33.74 -9.18 -28.93
CA GLU A 490 35.01 -8.79 -28.30
C GLU A 490 35.11 -7.26 -28.20
N ALA A 491 35.31 -6.74 -26.99
CA ALA A 491 35.53 -5.32 -26.73
C ALA A 491 36.78 -5.11 -25.86
N PRO A 492 37.65 -4.11 -26.16
CA PRO A 492 38.73 -3.67 -25.29
C PRO A 492 38.17 -3.27 -23.93
N MET A 493 38.82 -3.73 -22.86
CA MET A 493 38.42 -3.39 -21.50
C MET A 493 39.68 -3.36 -20.63
N PRO A 494 40.00 -2.25 -19.96
CA PRO A 494 41.11 -2.22 -19.02
C PRO A 494 40.92 -3.24 -17.89
N GLN A 495 42.01 -3.86 -17.44
CA GLN A 495 41.94 -4.89 -16.39
C GLN A 495 41.34 -4.36 -15.07
N ALA A 496 41.55 -3.08 -14.76
CA ALA A 496 40.98 -2.42 -13.58
C ALA A 496 39.45 -2.31 -13.64
N ASP A 497 38.90 -2.24 -14.85
CA ASP A 497 37.47 -2.09 -15.09
C ASP A 497 36.78 -3.45 -15.22
N ALA A 498 37.49 -4.47 -15.71
CA ALA A 498 36.96 -5.82 -15.88
C ALA A 498 36.43 -6.47 -14.60
N SER A 499 36.97 -6.11 -13.42
CA SER A 499 36.47 -6.62 -12.12
C SER A 499 35.22 -5.90 -11.62
N LYS A 500 34.82 -4.81 -12.28
CA LYS A 500 33.67 -3.96 -11.94
C LYS A 500 32.69 -3.80 -13.10
N ALA A 501 32.88 -4.56 -14.18
CA ALA A 501 32.04 -4.47 -15.36
C ALA A 501 30.77 -5.29 -15.13
N ASP A 502 29.62 -4.66 -15.32
CA ASP A 502 28.33 -5.34 -15.43
C ASP A 502 28.09 -5.70 -16.90
N VAL A 503 27.88 -6.98 -17.16
CA VAL A 503 27.59 -7.52 -18.50
C VAL A 503 26.21 -8.14 -18.46
N ASN A 504 25.28 -7.56 -19.20
CA ASN A 504 23.95 -8.09 -19.40
C ASN A 504 23.84 -8.66 -20.82
N ILE A 505 23.39 -9.90 -20.94
CA ILE A 505 23.24 -10.61 -22.21
C ILE A 505 21.78 -11.02 -22.33
N SER A 506 21.08 -10.50 -23.33
CA SER A 506 19.73 -10.91 -23.69
C SER A 506 19.73 -11.68 -25.01
N ASP A 507 18.57 -12.18 -25.41
CA ASP A 507 18.40 -12.88 -26.67
C ASP A 507 18.66 -11.96 -27.87
N THR A 508 18.55 -10.63 -27.72
CA THR A 508 18.64 -9.67 -28.84
C THR A 508 19.85 -8.74 -28.77
N GLU A 509 20.47 -8.56 -27.60
CA GLU A 509 21.58 -7.63 -27.42
C GLU A 509 22.54 -8.00 -26.28
N ILE A 510 23.68 -7.32 -26.26
CA ILE A 510 24.64 -7.30 -25.14
C ILE A 510 24.75 -5.86 -24.66
N ALA A 511 24.65 -5.65 -23.35
CA ALA A 511 24.96 -4.39 -22.70
C ALA A 511 26.15 -4.57 -21.75
N VAL A 512 27.15 -3.70 -21.86
CA VAL A 512 28.36 -3.69 -21.04
C VAL A 512 28.50 -2.31 -20.40
N ALA A 513 28.48 -2.27 -19.06
CA ALA A 513 28.70 -1.06 -18.28
C ALA A 513 29.95 -1.22 -17.42
N ALA A 514 30.91 -0.30 -17.56
CA ALA A 514 32.10 -0.24 -16.72
C ALA A 514 32.22 1.14 -16.07
N SER A 515 32.68 1.17 -14.81
CA SER A 515 32.80 2.41 -14.04
C SER A 515 33.69 3.44 -14.74
N GLY A 516 33.07 4.48 -15.32
CA GLY A 516 33.77 5.59 -15.96
C GLY A 516 33.95 5.52 -17.47
N GLN A 517 33.51 4.45 -18.15
CA GLN A 517 33.67 4.29 -19.62
C GLN A 517 32.35 4.32 -20.42
N GLY A 518 31.23 4.72 -19.80
CA GLY A 518 29.92 4.71 -20.45
C GLY A 518 29.31 3.31 -20.55
N CYS A 519 28.18 3.21 -21.25
CA CYS A 519 27.49 1.94 -21.51
C CYS A 519 27.60 1.61 -23.00
N LEU A 520 28.10 0.43 -23.33
CA LEU A 520 28.13 -0.09 -24.69
C LEU A 520 26.98 -1.08 -24.87
N THR A 521 26.05 -0.80 -25.78
CA THR A 521 24.95 -1.71 -26.14
C THR A 521 25.08 -2.11 -27.60
N VAL A 522 25.11 -3.41 -27.88
CA VAL A 522 25.30 -3.97 -29.23
C VAL A 522 24.26 -5.05 -29.49
N ALA A 523 23.48 -4.88 -30.54
CA ALA A 523 22.51 -5.88 -30.99
C ALA A 523 23.21 -7.11 -31.60
N TRP A 524 22.69 -8.30 -31.32
CA TRP A 524 23.11 -9.52 -32.00
C TRP A 524 22.66 -9.51 -33.47
N PRO A 525 23.41 -10.12 -34.39
CA PRO A 525 22.97 -10.23 -35.79
C PRO A 525 21.69 -11.06 -35.98
N SER A 526 21.42 -11.99 -35.06
CA SER A 526 20.16 -12.73 -34.94
C SER A 526 19.94 -13.14 -33.48
N PRO A 527 18.72 -13.52 -33.07
CA PRO A 527 18.47 -13.97 -31.70
C PRO A 527 19.42 -15.08 -31.24
N VAL A 528 19.86 -14.99 -29.99
CA VAL A 528 20.74 -15.96 -29.33
C VAL A 528 20.02 -16.61 -28.16
N ASP A 529 20.51 -17.78 -27.73
CA ASP A 529 20.11 -18.39 -26.46
C ASP A 529 20.93 -17.76 -25.33
N SER A 530 20.37 -16.75 -24.66
CA SER A 530 21.02 -16.05 -23.55
C SER A 530 21.33 -16.97 -22.35
N ALA A 531 20.58 -18.07 -22.17
CA ALA A 531 20.79 -19.00 -21.06
C ALA A 531 22.09 -19.81 -21.22
N THR A 532 22.61 -19.93 -22.45
CA THR A 532 23.90 -20.60 -22.75
C THR A 532 25.05 -19.62 -22.97
N ALA A 533 24.77 -18.31 -22.91
CA ALA A 533 25.78 -17.31 -23.14
C ALA A 533 26.82 -17.26 -22.00
N SER A 534 28.05 -16.90 -22.35
CA SER A 534 29.15 -16.77 -21.39
C SER A 534 29.97 -15.51 -21.67
N ALA A 535 30.37 -14.84 -20.60
CA ALA A 535 31.28 -13.70 -20.64
C ALA A 535 32.60 -14.06 -19.95
N SER A 536 33.72 -13.64 -20.51
CA SER A 536 35.05 -13.85 -19.92
C SER A 536 35.99 -12.71 -20.25
N TYR A 537 36.87 -12.36 -19.33
CA TYR A 537 37.91 -11.37 -19.57
C TYR A 537 39.25 -12.04 -19.89
N SER A 538 39.83 -11.74 -21.05
CA SER A 538 41.14 -12.23 -21.46
C SER A 538 42.23 -11.25 -21.05
N LYS A 539 42.94 -11.56 -19.96
CA LYS A 539 44.11 -10.78 -19.49
C LYS A 539 45.18 -10.62 -20.58
N ARG A 540 45.36 -11.64 -21.42
CA ARG A 540 46.37 -11.63 -22.50
C ARG A 540 46.06 -10.61 -23.60
N SER A 541 44.78 -10.44 -23.95
CA SER A 541 44.37 -9.54 -25.02
C SER A 541 43.79 -8.22 -24.52
N GLY A 542 43.56 -8.06 -23.21
CA GLY A 542 42.90 -6.88 -22.65
C GLY A 542 41.47 -6.70 -23.15
N LYS A 543 40.74 -7.81 -23.37
CA LYS A 543 39.40 -7.79 -23.97
C LYS A 543 38.38 -8.55 -23.14
N LEU A 544 37.18 -7.99 -23.03
CA LEU A 544 35.97 -8.72 -22.70
C LEU A 544 35.55 -9.54 -23.91
N VAL A 545 35.27 -10.83 -23.71
CA VAL A 545 34.82 -11.77 -24.73
C VAL A 545 33.49 -12.35 -24.28
N VAL A 546 32.44 -12.14 -25.07
CA VAL A 546 31.12 -12.73 -24.86
C VAL A 546 30.83 -13.71 -25.99
N LYS A 547 30.37 -14.92 -25.64
CA LYS A 547 29.94 -15.95 -26.58
C LYS A 547 28.48 -16.29 -26.31
N ALA A 548 27.68 -16.38 -27.35
CA ALA A 548 26.28 -16.80 -27.24
C ALA A 548 25.91 -17.67 -28.45
N ASN A 549 25.18 -18.75 -28.21
CA ASN A 549 24.74 -19.68 -29.26
C ASN A 549 23.51 -19.14 -29.97
N ARG A 550 23.30 -19.48 -31.25
CA ARG A 550 22.05 -19.11 -31.93
C ARG A 550 20.87 -19.82 -31.27
N GLN A 551 19.75 -19.12 -31.14
CA GLN A 551 18.51 -19.75 -30.71
C GLN A 551 18.08 -20.76 -31.78
N THR A 552 18.07 -22.05 -31.45
CA THR A 552 17.46 -23.07 -32.31
C THR A 552 15.95 -22.96 -32.17
N GLY A 553 15.27 -22.64 -33.27
CA GLY A 553 13.83 -22.38 -33.32
C GLY A 553 12.96 -23.62 -33.17
#